data_AF-D8TVW9-F1
#
_entry.id   AF-D8TVW9-F1
#
_cell.length_a   1.000
_cell.length_b   1.000
_cell.length_c   1.000
_cell.angle_alpha   90.00
_cell.angle_beta   90.00
_cell.angle_gamma   90.00
#
_symmetry.space_group_name_H-M   'P 1'
#
loop_
_entity.id
_entity.type
_entity.pdbx_description
1 polymer ?
#
loop_
_entity_poly.entity_id
_entity_poly.type
_entity_poly.pdbx_seq_one_letter_code
_entity_poly.pdbx_strand_id
1 'polypeptide(L)'
;ACADCVLNLNADCAIIPGYTLSPGADHYGDDINCQITTANWGASICSSRSDCKAFNSYTIQDGTQWSCAKRVASPLANANGICFYTKINNPCAQVPGYKLAADQDHFGDDIYCVQLSLTDAISRCNSDTRCKSFNTWYLNNDGSAYACLKTVGTPTTPKAGVCSYVKV
;
A
#
# COMPACT_ATOMS: atom_id res chain seq x y z
N ALA A 1 11.14 19.42 -10.08
CA ALA A 1 10.82 19.05 -11.46
C ALA A 1 12.12 18.76 -12.20
N CYS A 2 12.27 17.58 -12.79
CA CYS A 2 13.25 17.42 -13.86
C CYS A 2 12.56 17.86 -15.15
N ALA A 3 12.81 19.10 -15.58
CA ALA A 3 12.18 19.65 -16.79
C ALA A 3 12.70 19.00 -18.09
N ASP A 4 13.81 18.24 -18.02
CA ASP A 4 14.49 17.64 -19.18
C ASP A 4 14.69 16.11 -19.07
N CYS A 5 14.00 15.43 -18.15
CA CYS A 5 14.06 13.98 -18.10
C CYS A 5 13.15 13.42 -19.18
N VAL A 6 13.72 12.87 -20.25
CA VAL A 6 12.92 12.13 -21.22
C VAL A 6 12.44 10.84 -20.53
N LEU A 7 11.18 10.86 -20.10
CA LEU A 7 10.55 9.74 -19.40
C LEU A 7 10.24 8.62 -20.39
N ASN A 8 10.40 7.38 -19.94
CA ASN A 8 9.86 6.25 -20.67
C ASN A 8 8.34 6.25 -20.50
N LEU A 9 7.61 6.55 -21.59
CA LEU A 9 6.14 6.63 -21.60
C LEU A 9 5.46 5.27 -21.37
N ASN A 10 6.22 4.16 -21.41
CA ASN A 10 5.73 2.79 -21.21
C ASN A 10 6.09 2.21 -19.83
N ALA A 11 6.31 3.06 -18.81
CA ALA A 11 6.56 2.57 -17.47
C ALA A 11 5.28 1.93 -16.88
N ASP A 12 5.20 0.60 -16.94
CA ASP A 12 4.18 -0.16 -16.20
C ASP A 12 4.37 0.09 -14.70
N CYS A 13 3.43 0.83 -14.11
CA CYS A 13 3.48 1.15 -12.70
C CYS A 13 3.24 -0.09 -11.86
N ALA A 14 4.25 -0.52 -11.10
CA ALA A 14 4.11 -1.62 -10.17
C ALA A 14 3.13 -1.25 -9.05
N ILE A 15 2.30 -2.20 -8.60
CA ILE A 15 1.46 -2.02 -7.41
C ILE A 15 2.31 -2.19 -6.16
N ILE A 16 2.17 -1.27 -5.19
CA ILE A 16 3.00 -1.24 -3.97
C ILE A 16 2.13 -1.32 -2.71
N PRO A 17 2.41 -2.25 -1.78
CA PRO A 17 1.59 -2.41 -0.58
C PRO A 17 1.61 -1.18 0.32
N GLY A 18 0.44 -0.78 0.82
CA GLY A 18 0.27 0.40 1.66
C GLY A 18 0.13 1.72 0.88
N TYR A 19 0.06 1.67 -0.44
CA TYR A 19 -0.07 2.84 -1.30
C TYR A 19 -1.16 2.67 -2.36
N THR A 20 -1.88 3.76 -2.64
CA THR A 20 -2.78 3.87 -3.78
C THR A 20 -1.99 4.38 -4.99
N LEU A 21 -2.03 3.66 -6.10
CA LEU A 21 -1.37 4.03 -7.34
C LEU A 21 -2.22 5.00 -8.18
N SER A 22 -1.59 6.05 -8.70
CA SER A 22 -2.13 6.97 -9.70
C SER A 22 -1.12 7.09 -10.86
N PRO A 23 -1.28 6.30 -11.95
CA PRO A 23 -0.38 6.35 -13.10
C PRO A 23 -0.51 7.67 -13.87
N GLY A 24 0.59 8.16 -14.43
CA GLY A 24 0.61 9.38 -15.24
C GLY A 24 0.34 10.65 -14.44
N ALA A 25 0.59 10.63 -13.13
CA ALA A 25 0.31 11.73 -12.22
C ALA A 25 1.53 12.08 -11.37
N ASP A 26 1.60 13.33 -10.91
CA ASP A 26 2.59 13.76 -9.93
C ASP A 26 2.08 14.94 -9.08
N HIS A 27 2.74 15.19 -7.96
CA HIS A 27 2.65 16.46 -7.24
C HIS A 27 4.04 17.10 -7.25
N TYR A 28 4.15 18.38 -7.63
CA TYR A 28 5.46 19.03 -7.79
C TYR A 28 5.84 19.89 -6.58
N GLY A 29 7.14 19.95 -6.27
CA GLY A 29 7.71 20.95 -5.35
C GLY A 29 7.73 20.55 -3.87
N ASP A 30 7.37 19.31 -3.56
CA ASP A 30 7.21 18.82 -2.19
C ASP A 30 8.10 17.59 -1.87
N ASP A 31 9.13 17.37 -2.69
CA ASP A 31 10.09 16.29 -2.51
C ASP A 31 10.80 16.41 -1.13
N ILE A 32 10.82 15.30 -0.41
CA ILE A 32 11.60 15.10 0.82
C ILE A 32 13.00 14.64 0.43
N ASN A 33 13.06 13.62 -0.41
CA ASN A 33 14.30 13.00 -0.89
C ASN A 33 14.00 12.28 -2.22
N CYS A 34 14.88 12.45 -3.20
CA CYS A 34 14.90 11.72 -4.46
C CYS A 34 16.20 10.91 -4.57
N GLN A 35 16.10 9.65 -4.97
CA GLN A 35 17.28 8.79 -5.20
C GLN A 35 17.12 8.00 -6.50
N ILE A 36 18.25 7.62 -7.10
CA ILE A 36 18.31 6.63 -8.19
C ILE A 36 18.11 5.25 -7.57
N THR A 37 16.88 4.74 -7.66
CA THR A 37 16.45 3.52 -6.97
C THR A 37 15.06 3.10 -7.45
N THR A 38 14.57 2.00 -6.89
CA THR A 38 13.27 1.41 -7.22
C THR A 38 12.11 2.07 -6.49
N ALA A 39 10.90 1.87 -7.03
CA ALA A 39 9.67 2.29 -6.37
C ALA A 39 9.48 1.64 -4.97
N ASN A 40 9.93 0.39 -4.77
CA ASN A 40 9.90 -0.28 -3.47
C ASN A 40 10.76 0.43 -2.41
N TRP A 41 11.86 1.06 -2.83
CA TRP A 41 12.65 1.89 -1.93
C TRP A 41 11.90 3.17 -1.54
N GLY A 42 11.23 3.82 -2.48
CA GLY A 42 10.37 4.98 -2.21
C GLY A 42 9.30 4.67 -1.17
N ALA A 43 8.68 3.50 -1.29
CA ALA A 43 7.74 2.97 -0.31
C ALA A 43 8.36 2.79 1.08
N SER A 44 9.55 2.20 1.18
CA SER A 44 10.25 2.00 2.45
C SER A 44 10.54 3.32 3.16
N ILE A 45 11.09 4.30 2.42
CA ILE A 45 11.37 5.63 2.97
C ILE A 45 10.08 6.32 3.39
N CYS A 46 9.06 6.31 2.53
CA CYS A 46 7.82 7.01 2.85
C CYS A 46 7.09 6.36 4.03
N SER A 47 7.14 5.03 4.16
CA SER A 47 6.54 4.29 5.28
C SER A 47 7.19 4.64 6.62
N SER A 48 8.53 4.76 6.64
CA SER A 48 9.31 5.07 7.86
C SER A 48 9.16 6.51 8.37
N ARG A 49 8.50 7.39 7.61
CA ARG A 49 8.40 8.82 7.90
C ARG A 49 6.96 9.26 8.16
N SER A 50 6.75 10.06 9.20
CA SER A 50 5.44 10.62 9.56
C SER A 50 5.03 11.80 8.67
N ASP A 51 6.01 12.55 8.17
CA ASP A 51 5.84 13.69 7.26
C ASP A 51 5.71 13.28 5.79
N CYS A 52 6.00 12.02 5.44
CA CYS A 52 5.76 11.51 4.10
C CYS A 52 4.30 11.10 3.89
N LYS A 53 3.69 11.63 2.83
CA LYS A 53 2.30 11.38 2.45
C LYS A 53 2.16 10.66 1.12
N ALA A 54 3.21 10.64 0.31
CA ALA A 54 3.25 9.94 -0.96
C ALA A 54 4.70 9.72 -1.41
N PHE A 55 4.90 8.98 -2.49
CA PHE A 55 6.13 9.03 -3.26
C PHE A 55 5.80 8.91 -4.75
N ASN A 56 6.73 9.27 -5.62
CA ASN A 56 6.63 8.94 -7.03
C ASN A 56 7.79 8.03 -7.46
N SER A 57 7.64 7.36 -8.60
CA SER A 57 8.74 6.71 -9.30
C SER A 57 8.61 6.87 -10.80
N TYR A 58 9.73 6.95 -11.49
CA TYR A 58 9.77 7.03 -12.94
C TYR A 58 11.08 6.47 -13.48
N THR A 59 11.08 6.05 -14.73
CA THR A 59 12.26 5.55 -15.44
C THR A 59 12.56 6.48 -16.60
N ILE A 60 13.80 6.94 -16.70
CA ILE A 60 14.26 7.75 -17.84
C ILE A 60 14.75 6.85 -18.97
N GLN A 61 14.98 7.41 -20.16
CA GLN A 61 15.32 6.64 -21.38
C GLN A 61 16.49 5.67 -21.26
N ASP A 62 17.49 5.97 -20.43
CA ASP A 62 18.66 5.09 -20.23
C ASP A 62 18.37 3.87 -19.32
N GLY A 63 17.13 3.74 -18.84
CA GLY A 63 16.70 2.68 -17.93
C GLY A 63 16.88 3.02 -16.45
N THR A 64 17.43 4.19 -16.12
CA THR A 64 17.63 4.63 -14.73
C THR A 64 16.29 4.93 -14.08
N GLN A 65 16.01 4.25 -12.98
CA GLN A 65 14.81 4.48 -12.17
C GLN A 65 15.10 5.47 -11.04
N TRP A 66 14.21 6.43 -10.88
CA TRP A 66 14.20 7.39 -9.78
C TRP A 66 12.99 7.15 -8.88
N SER A 67 13.15 7.41 -7.59
CA SER A 67 12.03 7.48 -6.66
C SER A 67 12.17 8.64 -5.68
N CYS A 68 11.08 9.40 -5.51
CA CYS A 68 11.04 10.58 -4.65
C CYS A 68 9.93 10.50 -3.62
N ALA A 69 10.28 10.50 -2.33
CA ALA A 69 9.33 10.64 -1.22
C ALA A 69 8.80 12.08 -1.13
N LYS A 70 7.54 12.25 -0.75
CA LYS A 70 6.78 13.50 -0.88
C LYS A 70 6.00 13.87 0.38
N ARG A 71 5.96 15.17 0.68
CA ARG A 71 5.20 15.73 1.83
C ARG A 71 3.72 15.87 1.57
N VAL A 72 3.29 15.90 0.31
CA VAL A 72 1.92 16.16 -0.11
C VAL A 72 1.46 15.05 -1.06
N ALA A 73 0.17 14.71 -1.00
CA ALA A 73 -0.43 13.66 -1.84
C ALA A 73 -1.47 14.20 -2.84
N SER A 74 -1.89 15.46 -2.73
CA SER A 74 -2.90 16.08 -3.59
C SER A 74 -2.84 17.62 -3.51
N PRO A 75 -3.33 18.35 -4.54
CA PRO A 75 -3.89 17.86 -5.81
C PRO A 75 -2.82 17.32 -6.78
N LEU A 76 -3.17 16.33 -7.60
CA LEU A 76 -2.25 15.77 -8.59
C LEU A 76 -2.33 16.55 -9.92
N ALA A 77 -1.18 16.68 -10.58
CA ALA A 77 -1.04 17.17 -11.94
C ALA A 77 -0.73 16.01 -12.90
N ASN A 78 -1.07 16.17 -14.18
CA ASN A 78 -0.72 15.20 -15.21
C ASN A 78 0.80 15.16 -15.41
N ALA A 79 1.36 13.95 -15.36
CA ALA A 79 2.78 13.68 -15.52
C ALA A 79 3.00 12.31 -16.18
N ASN A 80 2.83 12.25 -17.51
CA ASN A 80 2.98 11.02 -18.28
C ASN A 80 4.34 10.35 -18.04
N GLY A 81 4.33 9.03 -17.80
CA GLY A 81 5.54 8.26 -17.49
C GLY A 81 5.96 8.28 -16.01
N ILE A 82 5.17 8.92 -15.13
CA ILE A 82 5.38 8.89 -13.67
C ILE A 82 4.32 8.01 -13.02
N CYS A 83 4.73 7.22 -12.02
CA CYS A 83 3.84 6.48 -11.13
C CYS A 83 3.79 7.19 -9.78
N PHE A 84 2.62 7.71 -9.39
CA PHE A 84 2.43 8.34 -8.09
C PHE A 84 1.77 7.37 -7.10
N TYR A 85 2.29 7.34 -5.89
CA TYR A 85 1.90 6.40 -4.84
C TYR A 85 1.51 7.18 -3.59
N THR A 86 0.20 7.33 -3.36
CA THR A 86 -0.32 8.00 -2.17
C THR A 86 -0.28 7.04 -0.99
N LYS A 87 0.36 7.44 0.11
CA LYS A 87 0.41 6.66 1.34
C LYS A 87 -0.98 6.55 1.92
N ILE A 88 -1.42 5.33 2.21
CA ILE A 88 -2.69 5.09 2.87
C ILE A 88 -2.53 5.43 4.35
N ASN A 89 -3.07 6.59 4.78
CA ASN A 89 -3.05 6.97 6.19
C ASN A 89 -3.99 6.07 6.99
N ASN A 90 -3.44 5.32 7.94
CA ASN A 90 -4.14 4.33 8.75
C ASN A 90 -4.79 3.20 7.91
N PRO A 91 -4.00 2.28 7.34
CA PRO A 91 -4.55 1.16 6.57
C PRO A 91 -5.44 0.24 7.43
N CYS A 92 -5.37 0.36 8.75
CA CYS A 92 -6.01 -0.55 9.68
C CYS A 92 -7.07 0.15 10.52
N ALA A 93 -8.31 0.20 10.01
CA ALA A 93 -9.44 0.67 10.80
C ALA A 93 -9.74 -0.31 11.94
N GLN A 94 -9.98 0.16 13.16
CA GLN A 94 -10.45 -0.71 14.25
C GLN A 94 -11.80 -1.33 13.88
N VAL A 95 -11.97 -2.61 14.20
CA VAL A 95 -13.19 -3.37 13.90
C VAL A 95 -13.80 -3.87 15.21
N PRO A 96 -15.07 -3.55 15.53
CA PRO A 96 -15.75 -4.10 16.70
C PRO A 96 -15.76 -5.63 16.72
N GLY A 97 -15.45 -6.23 17.87
CA GLY A 97 -15.36 -7.69 18.02
C GLY A 97 -14.01 -8.28 17.56
N TYR A 98 -13.05 -7.44 17.16
CA TYR A 98 -11.72 -7.87 16.77
C TYR A 98 -10.63 -7.06 17.47
N LYS A 99 -9.56 -7.73 17.87
CA LYS A 99 -8.31 -7.10 18.26
C LYS A 99 -7.47 -6.85 17.02
N LEU A 100 -7.17 -5.58 16.73
CA LEU A 100 -6.28 -5.19 15.64
C LEU A 100 -4.80 -5.39 16.03
N ALA A 101 -4.04 -5.98 15.11
CA ALA A 101 -2.59 -5.98 15.06
C ALA A 101 -2.15 -5.40 13.71
N ALA A 102 -1.79 -4.12 13.71
CA ALA A 102 -1.28 -3.43 12.53
C ALA A 102 0.15 -3.86 12.22
N ASP A 103 0.49 -3.89 10.93
CA ASP A 103 1.78 -4.31 10.38
C ASP A 103 2.19 -5.73 10.81
N GLN A 104 1.21 -6.61 10.94
CA GLN A 104 1.41 -7.98 11.40
C GLN A 104 0.62 -8.95 10.51
N ASP A 105 1.16 -10.14 10.33
CA ASP A 105 0.57 -11.25 9.58
C ASP A 105 0.88 -12.59 10.29
N HIS A 106 0.19 -13.63 9.87
CA HIS A 106 0.53 -15.03 10.15
C HIS A 106 0.63 -15.77 8.82
N PHE A 107 1.74 -16.44 8.53
CA PHE A 107 1.90 -17.15 7.26
C PHE A 107 1.48 -18.62 7.39
N GLY A 108 0.90 -19.18 6.32
CA GLY A 108 0.67 -20.63 6.19
C GLY A 108 -0.60 -21.18 6.84
N ASP A 109 -1.51 -20.32 7.28
CA ASP A 109 -2.75 -20.68 7.97
C ASP A 109 -4.02 -20.15 7.27
N ASP A 110 -3.88 -19.73 6.02
CA ASP A 110 -4.96 -19.18 5.20
C ASP A 110 -5.99 -20.26 4.86
N ILE A 111 -7.26 -19.96 5.13
CA ILE A 111 -8.41 -20.73 4.64
C ILE A 111 -8.58 -20.45 3.15
N TYR A 112 -8.61 -19.16 2.79
CA TYR A 112 -8.58 -18.66 1.42
C TYR A 112 -8.24 -17.17 1.41
N CYS A 113 -7.76 -16.68 0.27
CA CYS A 113 -7.42 -15.28 0.04
C CYS A 113 -8.17 -14.75 -1.18
N VAL A 114 -8.93 -13.66 -1.02
CA VAL A 114 -9.71 -13.04 -2.09
C VAL A 114 -9.78 -11.53 -1.91
N GLN A 115 -10.09 -10.81 -2.99
CA GLN A 115 -10.42 -9.39 -2.88
C GLN A 115 -11.77 -9.23 -2.19
N LEU A 116 -11.80 -8.49 -1.08
CA LEU A 116 -12.98 -8.25 -0.26
C LEU A 116 -12.97 -6.81 0.26
N SER A 117 -14.15 -6.23 0.45
CA SER A 117 -14.27 -5.10 1.37
C SER A 117 -13.93 -5.57 2.80
N LEU A 118 -13.52 -4.64 3.66
CA LEU A 118 -13.32 -4.95 5.08
C LEU A 118 -14.58 -5.56 5.70
N THR A 119 -15.76 -5.04 5.36
CA THR A 119 -17.06 -5.54 5.80
C THR A 119 -17.32 -6.99 5.36
N ASP A 120 -16.98 -7.33 4.12
CA ASP A 120 -17.15 -8.70 3.62
C ASP A 120 -16.17 -9.68 4.28
N ALA A 121 -14.93 -9.26 4.53
CA ALA A 121 -13.96 -10.07 5.26
C ALA A 121 -14.46 -10.38 6.69
N ILE A 122 -15.02 -9.39 7.38
CA ILE A 122 -15.64 -9.56 8.70
C ILE A 122 -16.82 -10.53 8.62
N SER A 123 -17.76 -10.30 7.71
CA SER A 123 -18.97 -11.13 7.55
C SER A 123 -18.62 -12.59 7.28
N ARG A 124 -17.69 -12.82 6.35
CA ARG A 124 -17.23 -14.16 5.99
C ARG A 124 -16.47 -14.82 7.14
N CYS A 125 -15.59 -14.10 7.81
CA CYS A 125 -14.86 -14.67 8.93
C CYS A 125 -15.81 -15.02 10.07
N ASN A 126 -16.78 -14.17 10.41
CA ASN A 126 -17.78 -14.47 11.43
C ASN A 126 -18.65 -15.69 11.09
N SER A 127 -18.95 -15.91 9.82
CA SER A 127 -19.76 -17.03 9.36
C SER A 127 -18.99 -18.36 9.28
N ASP A 128 -17.67 -18.33 9.02
CA ASP A 128 -16.85 -19.55 8.99
C ASP A 128 -16.33 -19.90 10.40
N THR A 129 -16.76 -21.04 10.92
CA THR A 129 -16.40 -21.52 12.28
C THR A 129 -14.90 -21.82 12.43
N ARG A 130 -14.21 -22.06 11.31
CA ARG A 130 -12.74 -22.26 11.27
C ARG A 130 -11.99 -20.94 11.33
N CYS A 131 -12.61 -19.83 10.95
CA CYS A 131 -11.95 -18.53 10.91
C CYS A 131 -11.75 -17.97 12.33
N LYS A 132 -10.48 -17.76 12.70
CA LYS A 132 -10.06 -17.18 13.99
C LYS A 132 -9.51 -15.77 13.84
N SER A 133 -8.98 -15.43 12.67
CA SER A 133 -8.59 -14.08 12.31
C SER A 133 -8.72 -13.87 10.80
N PHE A 134 -8.52 -12.65 10.34
CA PHE A 134 -8.25 -12.37 8.93
C PHE A 134 -7.22 -11.25 8.83
N ASN A 135 -6.53 -11.17 7.71
CA ASN A 135 -5.68 -10.02 7.40
C ASN A 135 -6.24 -9.26 6.19
N THR A 136 -5.86 -7.99 6.03
CA THR A 136 -6.15 -7.19 4.84
C THR A 136 -4.92 -6.44 4.37
N TRP A 137 -4.72 -6.30 3.06
CA TRP A 137 -3.65 -5.52 2.45
C TRP A 137 -4.07 -4.99 1.06
N TYR A 138 -3.37 -3.96 0.55
CA TYR A 138 -3.75 -3.23 -0.68
C TYR A 138 -5.16 -2.62 -0.66
N LEU A 139 -5.42 -1.65 0.23
CA LEU A 139 -6.70 -0.93 0.22
C LEU A 139 -6.81 -0.03 -1.03
N ASN A 140 -7.86 -0.24 -1.81
CA ASN A 140 -8.27 0.59 -2.93
C ASN A 140 -9.12 1.76 -2.44
N ASN A 141 -9.39 2.73 -3.33
CA ASN A 141 -10.19 3.91 -3.02
C ASN A 141 -11.64 3.61 -2.62
N ASP A 142 -12.17 2.45 -3.03
CA ASP A 142 -13.50 1.97 -2.67
C ASP A 142 -13.54 1.21 -1.33
N GLY A 143 -12.41 1.12 -0.62
CA GLY A 143 -12.28 0.36 0.63
C GLY A 143 -12.18 -1.15 0.44
N SER A 144 -12.07 -1.64 -0.80
CA SER A 144 -11.72 -3.05 -1.07
C SER A 144 -10.23 -3.29 -0.84
N ALA A 145 -9.90 -4.48 -0.37
CA ALA A 145 -8.54 -4.94 -0.14
C ALA A 145 -8.41 -6.40 -0.57
N TYR A 146 -7.18 -6.87 -0.75
CA TYR A 146 -6.94 -8.31 -0.66
C TYR A 146 -7.01 -8.73 0.81
N ALA A 147 -7.71 -9.82 1.08
CA ALA A 147 -7.89 -10.33 2.43
C ALA A 147 -7.72 -11.84 2.45
N CYS A 148 -7.04 -12.37 3.47
CA CYS A 148 -7.01 -13.80 3.77
C CYS A 148 -7.73 -14.06 5.09
N LEU A 149 -8.69 -14.98 5.07
CA LEU A 149 -9.25 -15.55 6.31
C LEU A 149 -8.31 -16.62 6.84
N LYS A 150 -8.16 -16.71 8.15
CA LYS A 150 -7.13 -17.49 8.81
C LYS A 150 -7.67 -18.42 9.87
N THR A 151 -7.07 -19.60 9.97
CA THR A 151 -7.42 -20.61 10.98
C THR A 151 -6.78 -20.35 12.35
N VAL A 152 -5.78 -19.46 12.43
CA VAL A 152 -5.11 -19.09 13.68
C VAL A 152 -5.45 -17.64 14.06
N GLY A 153 -5.49 -17.36 15.36
CA GLY A 153 -5.81 -16.03 15.89
C GLY A 153 -4.59 -15.12 16.05
N THR A 154 -3.43 -15.65 16.39
CA THR A 154 -2.27 -14.84 16.79
C THR A 154 -1.36 -14.57 15.60
N PRO A 155 -1.18 -13.31 15.15
CA PRO A 155 -0.14 -13.00 14.17
C PRO A 155 1.26 -13.15 14.75
N THR A 156 2.21 -13.60 13.93
CA THR A 156 3.58 -13.98 14.35
C THR A 156 4.66 -13.28 13.56
N THR A 157 4.31 -12.60 12.46
CA THR A 157 5.29 -12.05 11.52
C THR A 157 5.02 -10.57 11.24
N PRO A 158 5.99 -9.67 11.47
CA PRO A 158 5.89 -8.29 11.03
C PRO A 158 5.74 -8.20 9.51
N LYS A 159 4.76 -7.42 9.04
CA LYS A 159 4.49 -7.20 7.61
C LYS A 159 3.85 -5.85 7.39
N ALA A 160 4.65 -4.88 6.95
CA ALA A 160 4.22 -3.50 6.77
C ALA A 160 3.04 -3.39 5.78
N GLY A 161 2.04 -2.56 6.13
CA GLY A 161 0.86 -2.32 5.32
C GLY A 161 -0.21 -3.40 5.39
N VAL A 162 -0.05 -4.40 6.27
CA VAL A 162 -1.02 -5.46 6.53
C VAL A 162 -1.71 -5.23 7.87
N CYS A 163 -3.03 -5.45 7.88
CA CYS A 163 -3.84 -5.31 9.08
C CYS A 163 -4.38 -6.68 9.47
N SER A 164 -3.94 -7.22 10.60
CA SER A 164 -4.46 -8.47 11.14
C SER A 164 -5.54 -8.21 12.18
N TYR A 165 -6.68 -8.88 12.04
CA TYR A 165 -7.86 -8.75 12.90
C TYR A 165 -8.17 -10.08 13.56
N VAL A 166 -7.94 -10.16 14.87
CA VAL A 166 -8.12 -11.36 15.67
C VAL A 166 -9.49 -11.33 16.34
N LYS A 167 -10.33 -12.35 16.16
CA LYS A 167 -11.62 -12.40 16.85
C LYS A 167 -11.43 -12.35 18.37
N VAL A 168 -12.27 -11.58 19.05
CA VAL A 168 -12.37 -11.51 20.52
C VAL A 168 -13.40 -12.51 21.02
#